data_AF-A0A8T0N881-F1
#
_entry.id   AF-A0A8T0N881-F1
#
_cell.length_a   1.000
_cell.length_b   1.000
_cell.length_c   1.000
_cell.angle_alpha   90.00
_cell.angle_beta   90.00
_cell.angle_gamma   90.00
#
_symmetry.space_group_name_H-M   'P 1'
#
loop_
_entity.id
_entity.type
_entity.pdbx_description
1 polymer ?
#
loop_
_entity_poly.entity_id
_entity_poly.type
_entity_poly.pdbx_seq_one_letter_code
_entity_poly.pdbx_strand_id
1 'polypeptide(L)'
;MAGHLVVSCCLPGATTSSRAKAAAASSSSPPSSNLKPTNSRGDHTRIGRRDFVLRSSELATLAAIFHFSGTKPTYLGVQKNPPSLALCPATNNCVSTSEEISDSNHYAPPWNYNPKDGRRGKPVTKEEAMKELIEVVTKTKPDNFTPRIVEKTDDYVCVEYESPIFGFVDDVEFWFPPGNKPIVQYRTASRSGFVDFNANKKRVKELRLALEKKGWASESNF
;
A
#
# COMPACT_ATOMS: atom_id res chain seq x y z
N MET A 1 -39.10 49.76 0.02
CA MET A 1 -38.13 50.44 0.91
C MET A 1 -37.11 49.42 1.36
N ALA A 2 -35.82 49.80 1.32
CA ALA A 2 -34.60 49.08 1.76
C ALA A 2 -34.34 47.71 1.09
N GLY A 3 -33.31 47.45 0.28
CA GLY A 3 -32.03 48.12 0.09
C GLY A 3 -30.97 47.50 1.01
N HIS A 4 -30.17 46.56 0.51
CA HIS A 4 -28.84 46.28 1.07
C HIS A 4 -27.81 46.00 -0.03
N LEU A 5 -26.64 46.54 0.27
CA LEU A 5 -25.55 46.99 -0.57
C LEU A 5 -24.54 45.86 -0.81
N VAL A 6 -24.11 45.63 -2.04
CA VAL A 6 -22.93 44.81 -2.34
C VAL A 6 -21.75 45.75 -2.50
N VAL A 7 -20.80 45.70 -1.56
CA VAL A 7 -19.53 46.44 -1.66
C VAL A 7 -18.48 45.50 -2.26
N SER A 8 -18.08 45.82 -3.49
CA SER A 8 -16.90 45.29 -4.16
C SER A 8 -15.74 46.27 -3.96
N CYS A 9 -14.60 45.78 -3.46
CA CYS A 9 -13.34 46.51 -3.49
C CYS A 9 -12.24 45.63 -4.09
N CYS A 10 -11.74 46.07 -5.24
CA CYS A 10 -10.47 45.65 -5.84
C CYS A 10 -9.27 46.22 -5.06
N LEU A 11 -8.10 45.57 -5.14
CA LEU A 11 -6.79 46.08 -5.64
C LEU A 11 -5.57 45.27 -5.11
N PRO A 12 -4.36 45.41 -5.70
CA PRO A 12 -3.61 44.29 -6.26
C PRO A 12 -2.29 43.98 -5.52
N GLY A 13 -1.79 42.76 -5.70
CA GLY A 13 -0.44 42.37 -5.31
C GLY A 13 0.47 42.20 -6.53
N ALA A 14 1.29 43.20 -6.81
CA ALA A 14 2.45 43.08 -7.69
C ALA A 14 3.58 42.36 -6.93
N THR A 15 4.22 41.37 -7.54
CA THR A 15 5.60 41.00 -7.19
C THR A 15 6.39 40.59 -8.42
N THR A 16 7.65 40.98 -8.35
CA THR A 16 8.60 41.23 -9.42
C THR A 16 9.29 39.97 -9.93
N SER A 17 9.46 39.92 -11.26
CA SER A 17 10.44 39.11 -11.95
C SER A 17 11.86 39.52 -11.53
N SER A 18 12.66 38.59 -11.02
CA SER A 18 14.12 38.74 -10.98
C SER A 18 14.79 37.57 -11.69
N ARG A 19 15.58 37.95 -12.70
CA ARG A 19 16.29 37.13 -13.67
C ARG A 19 17.68 36.87 -13.09
N ALA A 20 17.95 35.65 -12.62
CA ALA A 20 19.30 35.27 -12.23
C ALA A 20 20.10 34.79 -13.46
N LYS A 21 21.18 35.52 -13.75
CA LYS A 21 22.14 35.30 -14.83
C LYS A 21 22.84 33.95 -14.70
N ALA A 22 22.92 33.23 -15.83
CA ALA A 22 23.95 32.24 -16.07
C ALA A 22 25.33 32.92 -16.06
N ALA A 23 26.25 32.39 -15.26
CA ALA A 23 27.67 32.71 -15.32
C ALA A 23 28.41 31.45 -15.80
N ALA A 24 28.93 31.54 -17.03
CA ALA A 24 29.88 30.59 -17.59
C ALA A 24 31.21 30.72 -16.84
N ALA A 25 31.68 29.64 -16.22
CA ALA A 25 33.03 29.56 -15.70
C ALA A 25 33.92 28.90 -16.76
N SER A 26 34.87 29.70 -17.24
CA SER A 26 35.89 29.42 -18.22
C SER A 26 36.84 28.30 -17.81
N SER A 27 37.09 27.41 -18.77
CA SER A 27 38.22 26.49 -18.86
C SER A 27 39.55 27.16 -18.57
N SER A 28 40.32 26.61 -17.62
CA SER A 28 41.76 26.81 -17.53
C SER A 28 42.43 25.46 -17.30
N SER A 29 43.18 25.02 -18.30
CA SER A 29 44.01 23.82 -18.31
C SER A 29 45.30 24.08 -17.53
N PRO A 30 45.74 23.18 -16.63
CA PRO A 30 47.11 23.18 -16.14
C PRO A 30 48.05 22.39 -17.08
N PRO A 31 49.35 22.67 -17.06
CA PRO A 31 50.30 22.30 -18.11
C PRO A 31 50.73 20.83 -18.08
N SER A 32 50.97 20.30 -19.28
CA SER A 32 51.67 19.04 -19.54
C SER A 32 53.08 19.05 -18.95
N SER A 33 53.41 18.05 -18.14
CA SER A 33 54.80 17.67 -17.86
C SER A 33 55.02 16.20 -18.22
N ASN A 34 56.04 15.97 -19.04
CA ASN A 34 56.43 14.67 -19.59
C ASN A 34 57.19 13.83 -18.55
N LEU A 35 56.65 12.63 -18.30
CA LEU A 35 57.30 11.32 -18.12
C LEU A 35 58.66 11.20 -17.41
N LYS A 36 58.66 10.38 -16.35
CA LYS A 36 59.63 9.27 -16.22
C LYS A 36 58.94 8.05 -15.58
N PRO A 37 59.05 6.83 -16.15
CA PRO A 37 58.34 5.66 -15.66
C PRO A 37 59.09 5.04 -14.48
N THR A 38 58.46 5.01 -13.31
CA THR A 38 58.89 4.15 -12.20
C THR A 38 58.17 2.82 -12.30
N ASN A 39 58.97 1.80 -12.63
CA ASN A 39 58.59 0.40 -12.69
C ASN A 39 58.25 -0.10 -11.27
N SER A 40 56.98 -0.01 -10.86
CA SER A 40 56.49 -0.76 -9.70
C SER A 40 55.74 -1.99 -10.22
N ARG A 41 56.41 -3.13 -10.07
CA ARG A 41 55.88 -4.45 -10.37
C ARG A 41 54.56 -4.62 -9.63
N GLY A 42 53.51 -4.92 -10.38
CA GLY A 42 52.23 -5.32 -9.82
C GLY A 42 52.42 -6.57 -8.98
N ASP A 43 52.18 -6.45 -7.68
CA ASP A 43 51.80 -7.59 -6.86
C ASP A 43 50.30 -7.79 -7.02
N HIS A 44 49.91 -8.44 -8.11
CA HIS A 44 48.61 -9.08 -8.16
C HIS A 44 48.67 -10.26 -7.19
N THR A 45 48.40 -10.00 -5.91
CA THR A 45 47.96 -11.05 -4.99
C THR A 45 46.78 -11.73 -5.66
N ARG A 46 47.02 -12.93 -6.20
CA ARG A 46 45.99 -13.82 -6.71
C ARG A 46 45.10 -14.17 -5.52
N ILE A 47 44.01 -13.43 -5.36
CA ILE A 47 42.94 -13.80 -4.42
C ILE A 47 42.45 -15.16 -4.91
N GLY A 48 42.79 -16.21 -4.17
CA GLY A 48 42.39 -17.56 -4.50
C GLY A 48 40.87 -17.65 -4.47
N ARG A 49 40.27 -18.47 -5.35
CA ARG A 49 38.82 -18.76 -5.34
C ARG A 49 38.28 -19.19 -3.96
N ARG A 50 39.15 -19.60 -3.03
CA ARG A 50 38.83 -19.97 -1.65
C ARG A 50 38.66 -18.77 -0.71
N ASP A 51 39.32 -17.64 -0.96
CA ASP A 51 39.19 -16.42 -0.13
C ASP A 51 37.94 -15.60 -0.47
N PHE A 52 37.41 -15.74 -1.69
CA PHE A 52 36.12 -15.15 -2.06
C PHE A 52 34.96 -15.80 -1.30
N VAL A 53 35.04 -17.12 -1.08
CA VAL A 53 34.00 -17.92 -0.41
C VAL A 53 33.93 -17.65 1.10
N LEU A 54 35.05 -17.21 1.71
CA LEU A 54 35.11 -16.92 3.15
C LEU A 54 34.79 -15.44 3.49
N ARG A 55 34.80 -14.53 2.51
CA ARG A 55 34.28 -13.16 2.68
C ARG A 55 32.80 -13.01 2.31
N SER A 56 32.23 -13.95 1.55
CA SER A 56 30.80 -13.92 1.20
C SER A 56 29.89 -14.42 2.33
N SER A 57 30.44 -15.10 3.35
CA SER A 57 29.69 -15.60 4.51
C SER A 57 29.24 -14.50 5.47
N GLU A 58 30.01 -13.41 5.64
CA GLU A 58 29.62 -12.30 6.52
C GLU A 58 28.50 -11.43 5.93
N LEU A 59 28.45 -11.30 4.60
CA LEU A 59 27.37 -10.61 3.90
C LEU A 59 26.06 -11.42 3.90
N ALA A 60 26.15 -12.76 3.82
CA ALA A 60 24.97 -13.63 3.88
C ALA A 60 24.29 -13.61 5.26
N THR A 61 25.05 -13.45 6.35
CA THR A 61 24.49 -13.33 7.71
C THR A 61 23.75 -12.03 7.96
N LEU A 62 24.09 -10.92 7.28
CA LEU A 62 23.40 -9.64 7.46
C LEU A 62 22.04 -9.58 6.75
N ALA A 63 21.81 -10.39 5.71
CA ALA A 63 20.53 -10.44 5.00
C ALA A 63 19.42 -11.16 5.80
N ALA A 64 19.77 -12.00 6.78
CA ALA A 64 18.81 -12.74 7.60
C ALA A 64 18.15 -11.92 8.73
N ILE A 65 18.52 -10.64 8.89
CA ILE A 65 18.18 -9.85 10.10
C ILE A 65 16.99 -8.89 9.88
N PHE A 66 16.52 -8.69 8.65
CA PHE A 66 15.45 -7.72 8.36
C PHE A 66 14.11 -8.39 8.00
N HIS A 67 13.48 -9.03 8.99
CA HIS A 67 12.10 -9.52 8.87
C HIS A 67 11.15 -8.67 9.71
N PHE A 68 10.47 -7.71 9.08
CA PHE A 68 9.64 -6.70 9.73
C PHE A 68 8.16 -7.10 9.83
N SER A 69 7.88 -8.30 10.34
CA SER A 69 6.50 -8.81 10.43
C SER A 69 5.61 -7.97 11.36
N GLY A 70 6.18 -7.41 12.44
CA GLY A 70 5.40 -6.77 13.50
C GLY A 70 4.56 -7.78 14.31
N THR A 71 3.99 -7.34 15.43
CA THR A 71 3.13 -8.17 16.27
C THR A 71 1.69 -8.13 15.78
N LYS A 72 1.02 -9.29 15.70
CA LYS A 72 -0.41 -9.35 15.36
C LYS A 72 -1.23 -8.53 16.37
N PRO A 73 -2.01 -7.52 15.92
CA PRO A 73 -2.83 -6.73 16.83
C PRO A 73 -3.92 -7.57 17.51
N THR A 74 -4.20 -7.28 18.78
CA THR A 74 -5.22 -8.01 19.58
C THR A 74 -6.65 -7.51 19.34
N TYR A 75 -6.81 -6.39 18.63
CA TYR A 75 -8.10 -5.76 18.36
C TYR A 75 -8.70 -6.17 17.00
N LEU A 76 -8.08 -7.12 16.28
CA LEU A 76 -8.64 -7.65 15.04
C LEU A 76 -9.96 -8.40 15.31
N GLY A 77 -10.81 -8.45 14.30
CA GLY A 77 -12.14 -9.03 14.35
C GLY A 77 -13.25 -7.99 14.41
N VAL A 78 -14.48 -8.49 14.47
CA VAL A 78 -15.70 -7.68 14.53
C VAL A 78 -15.86 -7.10 15.94
N GLN A 79 -15.84 -5.77 16.04
CA GLN A 79 -16.10 -5.02 17.26
C GLN A 79 -17.57 -5.16 17.66
N LYS A 80 -17.91 -5.09 18.95
CA LYS A 80 -19.26 -5.44 19.41
C LYS A 80 -20.25 -4.26 19.47
N ASN A 81 -19.78 -3.01 19.58
CA ASN A 81 -20.64 -1.86 19.89
C ASN A 81 -20.20 -0.55 19.20
N PRO A 82 -20.81 -0.16 18.07
CA PRO A 82 -21.66 -0.99 17.22
C PRO A 82 -20.86 -2.10 16.51
N PRO A 83 -21.52 -3.10 15.91
CA PRO A 83 -20.86 -4.08 15.06
C PRO A 83 -20.15 -3.44 13.86
N SER A 84 -18.82 -3.47 13.86
CA SER A 84 -17.97 -2.97 12.76
C SER A 84 -16.60 -3.64 12.76
N LEU A 85 -15.80 -3.41 11.71
CA LEU A 85 -14.37 -3.71 11.80
C LEU A 85 -13.68 -2.61 12.64
N ALA A 86 -12.45 -2.89 13.07
CA ALA A 86 -11.65 -1.90 13.78
C ALA A 86 -11.44 -0.63 12.92
N LEU A 87 -11.23 0.51 13.58
CA LEU A 87 -10.80 1.72 12.89
C LEU A 87 -9.32 1.62 12.52
N CYS A 88 -8.92 2.43 11.57
CA CYS A 88 -7.55 2.65 11.20
C CYS A 88 -6.81 3.42 12.29
N PRO A 89 -5.53 3.08 12.56
CA PRO A 89 -4.67 3.98 13.29
C PRO A 89 -4.50 5.29 12.51
N ALA A 90 -4.02 6.35 13.17
CA ALA A 90 -3.77 7.65 12.52
C ALA A 90 -2.64 7.64 11.46
N THR A 91 -2.01 6.49 11.22
CA THR A 91 -0.92 6.30 10.27
C THR A 91 -1.43 5.99 8.87
N ASN A 92 -0.75 6.49 7.84
CA ASN A 92 -1.13 6.35 6.42
C ASN A 92 -0.78 4.97 5.83
N ASN A 93 -1.06 3.90 6.58
CA ASN A 93 -0.80 2.51 6.22
C ASN A 93 -2.05 1.64 6.46
N CYS A 94 -3.23 2.25 6.46
CA CYS A 94 -4.49 1.57 6.69
C CYS A 94 -5.60 2.12 5.79
N VAL A 95 -6.52 1.24 5.42
CA VAL A 95 -7.79 1.59 4.80
C VAL A 95 -8.89 0.74 5.44
N SER A 96 -10.04 1.33 5.75
CA SER A 96 -11.17 0.63 6.33
C SER A 96 -12.49 1.22 5.83
N THR A 97 -13.48 0.34 5.67
CA THR A 97 -14.86 0.73 5.35
C THR A 97 -15.63 1.25 6.56
N SER A 98 -15.06 1.11 7.76
CA SER A 98 -15.65 1.60 9.01
C SER A 98 -15.28 3.06 9.33
N GLU A 99 -14.43 3.68 8.52
CA GLU A 99 -14.04 5.09 8.65
C GLU A 99 -15.14 6.05 8.20
N GLU A 100 -14.98 7.31 8.57
CA GLU A 100 -15.83 8.37 8.06
C GLU A 100 -15.56 8.65 6.58
N ILE A 101 -16.63 8.85 5.79
CA ILE A 101 -16.54 9.12 4.34
C ILE A 101 -15.68 10.36 4.03
N SER A 102 -15.61 11.32 4.95
CA SER A 102 -14.76 12.52 4.84
C SER A 102 -13.26 12.23 4.96
N ASP A 103 -12.87 11.10 5.55
CA ASP A 103 -11.47 10.70 5.66
C ASP A 103 -10.99 10.05 4.36
N SER A 104 -10.60 10.86 3.38
CA SER A 104 -10.06 10.36 2.10
C SER A 104 -8.74 9.57 2.23
N ASN A 105 -8.07 9.61 3.40
CA ASN A 105 -6.84 8.86 3.60
C ASN A 105 -7.12 7.41 4.01
N HIS A 106 -8.11 7.18 4.88
CA HIS A 106 -8.40 5.85 5.43
C HIS A 106 -9.70 5.25 4.93
N TYR A 107 -10.68 6.04 4.49
CA TYR A 107 -11.96 5.51 4.04
C TYR A 107 -11.83 4.81 2.69
N ALA A 108 -12.49 3.65 2.59
CA ALA A 108 -12.87 3.09 1.31
C ALA A 108 -14.30 2.55 1.37
N PRO A 109 -15.04 2.60 0.25
CA PRO A 109 -16.41 2.11 0.21
C PRO A 109 -16.51 0.59 0.34
N PRO A 110 -17.57 0.07 0.99
CA PRO A 110 -17.84 -1.36 1.03
C PRO A 110 -18.13 -1.92 -0.35
N TRP A 111 -17.93 -3.22 -0.52
CA TRP A 111 -18.25 -3.91 -1.76
C TRP A 111 -19.61 -4.59 -1.66
N ASN A 112 -20.38 -4.49 -2.75
CA ASN A 112 -21.64 -5.17 -2.94
C ASN A 112 -21.43 -6.38 -3.85
N TYR A 113 -21.75 -7.56 -3.34
CA TYR A 113 -21.65 -8.80 -4.13
C TYR A 113 -22.89 -9.08 -4.98
N ASN A 114 -24.03 -8.42 -4.75
CA ASN A 114 -25.21 -8.48 -5.62
C ASN A 114 -25.70 -7.07 -6.00
N PRO A 115 -24.90 -6.28 -6.75
CA PRO A 115 -25.31 -4.96 -7.20
C PRO A 115 -26.46 -5.07 -8.20
N LYS A 116 -27.44 -4.17 -8.10
CA LYS A 116 -28.64 -4.16 -8.96
C LYS A 116 -28.30 -4.11 -10.45
N ASP A 117 -27.26 -3.36 -10.80
CA ASP A 117 -26.89 -3.07 -12.19
C ASP A 117 -25.64 -3.82 -12.67
N GLY A 118 -24.94 -4.55 -11.79
CA GLY A 118 -23.59 -5.07 -12.06
C GLY A 118 -23.47 -6.58 -12.23
N ARG A 119 -24.34 -7.37 -11.59
CA ARG A 119 -24.26 -8.83 -11.67
C ARG A 119 -25.09 -9.36 -12.84
N ARG A 120 -24.40 -9.77 -13.91
CA ARG A 120 -25.00 -10.52 -15.02
C ARG A 120 -25.37 -11.93 -14.53
N GLY A 121 -26.61 -12.11 -14.06
CA GLY A 121 -27.13 -13.42 -13.64
C GLY A 121 -27.92 -13.37 -12.34
N LYS A 122 -28.19 -14.55 -11.79
CA LYS A 122 -28.92 -14.70 -10.52
C LYS A 122 -28.09 -14.10 -9.36
N PRO A 123 -28.71 -13.42 -8.38
CA PRO A 123 -28.05 -13.07 -7.13
C PRO A 123 -27.43 -14.30 -6.48
N VAL A 124 -26.23 -14.18 -5.93
CA VAL A 124 -25.55 -15.27 -5.21
C VAL A 124 -25.78 -15.14 -3.71
N THR A 125 -25.67 -16.26 -3.02
CA THR A 125 -25.73 -16.36 -1.56
C THR A 125 -24.48 -15.79 -0.89
N LYS A 126 -24.54 -15.51 0.42
CA LYS A 126 -23.37 -15.07 1.19
C LYS A 126 -22.22 -16.10 1.10
N GLU A 127 -22.57 -17.38 1.12
CA GLU A 127 -21.65 -18.51 1.08
C GLU A 127 -20.92 -18.58 -0.27
N GLU A 128 -21.64 -18.36 -1.38
CA GLU A 128 -21.06 -18.26 -2.71
C GLU A 128 -20.16 -17.03 -2.84
N ALA A 129 -20.58 -15.88 -2.29
CA ALA A 129 -19.78 -14.66 -2.27
C ALA A 129 -18.49 -14.84 -1.44
N MET A 130 -18.55 -15.50 -0.28
CA MET A 130 -17.37 -15.85 0.52
C MET A 130 -16.39 -16.72 -0.28
N LYS A 131 -16.90 -17.71 -1.03
CA LYS A 131 -16.07 -18.55 -1.91
C LYS A 131 -15.40 -17.74 -3.02
N GLU A 132 -16.15 -16.84 -3.67
CA GLU A 132 -15.62 -15.94 -4.69
C GLU A 132 -14.52 -15.02 -4.14
N LEU A 133 -14.73 -14.47 -2.95
CA LEU A 133 -13.75 -13.63 -2.25
C LEU A 133 -12.47 -14.41 -1.95
N ILE A 134 -12.58 -15.59 -1.35
CA ILE A 134 -11.43 -16.45 -1.04
C ILE A 134 -10.66 -16.83 -2.32
N GLU A 135 -11.37 -17.13 -3.41
CA GLU A 135 -10.74 -17.41 -4.70
C GLU A 135 -9.96 -16.19 -5.22
N VAL A 136 -10.53 -14.99 -5.13
CA VAL A 136 -9.84 -13.76 -5.56
C VAL A 136 -8.63 -13.47 -4.68
N VAL A 137 -8.78 -13.55 -3.36
CA VAL A 137 -7.70 -13.33 -2.39
C VAL A 137 -6.53 -14.26 -2.62
N THR A 138 -6.80 -15.54 -2.89
CA THR A 138 -5.75 -16.56 -3.09
C THR A 138 -5.07 -16.49 -4.44
N LYS A 139 -5.78 -16.07 -5.50
CA LYS A 139 -5.23 -15.96 -6.86
C LYS A 139 -4.56 -14.61 -7.14
N THR A 140 -5.05 -13.54 -6.53
CA THR A 140 -4.54 -12.18 -6.75
C THR A 140 -3.41 -11.92 -5.78
N LYS A 141 -2.25 -11.50 -6.29
CA LYS A 141 -1.06 -11.18 -5.49
C LYS A 141 -0.62 -9.73 -5.71
N PRO A 142 -1.33 -8.75 -5.13
CA PRO A 142 -0.98 -7.35 -5.27
C PRO A 142 0.44 -7.09 -4.76
N ASP A 143 1.25 -6.38 -5.55
CA ASP A 143 2.66 -6.11 -5.27
C ASP A 143 3.50 -7.38 -4.95
N ASN A 144 3.08 -8.55 -5.45
CA ASN A 144 3.68 -9.86 -5.17
C ASN A 144 3.64 -10.30 -3.69
N PHE A 145 2.76 -9.71 -2.88
CA PHE A 145 2.56 -10.16 -1.51
C PHE A 145 1.95 -11.56 -1.51
N THR A 146 2.35 -12.39 -0.54
CA THR A 146 1.83 -13.74 -0.37
C THR A 146 0.65 -13.72 0.61
N PRO A 147 -0.57 -14.06 0.17
CA PRO A 147 -1.73 -14.15 1.06
C PRO A 147 -1.72 -15.45 1.87
N ARG A 148 -2.07 -15.36 3.15
CA ARG A 148 -2.28 -16.49 4.06
C ARG A 148 -3.57 -16.27 4.86
N ILE A 149 -4.57 -17.11 4.65
CA ILE A 149 -5.80 -17.08 5.46
C ILE A 149 -5.46 -17.59 6.85
N VAL A 150 -5.65 -16.76 7.87
CA VAL A 150 -5.34 -17.11 9.27
C VAL A 150 -6.58 -17.33 10.11
N GLU A 151 -7.72 -16.81 9.69
CA GLU A 151 -8.99 -17.04 10.35
C GLU A 151 -10.12 -17.02 9.32
N LYS A 152 -11.10 -17.91 9.50
CA LYS A 152 -12.30 -17.96 8.66
C LYS A 152 -13.47 -18.50 9.48
N THR A 153 -14.56 -17.75 9.50
CA THR A 153 -15.87 -18.15 10.03
C THR A 153 -16.90 -18.15 8.90
N ASP A 154 -18.19 -18.18 9.24
CA ASP A 154 -19.30 -18.11 8.27
C ASP A 154 -19.55 -16.70 7.73
N ASP A 155 -19.02 -15.67 8.40
CA ASP A 155 -19.27 -14.26 8.10
C ASP A 155 -18.00 -13.40 8.13
N TYR A 156 -16.85 -13.97 8.49
CA TYR A 156 -15.60 -13.24 8.63
C TYR A 156 -14.43 -14.05 8.06
N VAL A 157 -13.45 -13.34 7.49
CA VAL A 157 -12.16 -13.92 7.09
C VAL A 157 -11.04 -12.91 7.32
N CYS A 158 -9.96 -13.38 7.95
CA CYS A 158 -8.73 -12.63 8.16
C CYS A 158 -7.60 -13.24 7.33
N VAL A 159 -6.87 -12.40 6.63
CA VAL A 159 -5.80 -12.75 5.70
C VAL A 159 -4.57 -11.92 6.02
N GLU A 160 -3.44 -12.59 6.17
CA GLU A 160 -2.14 -11.94 6.29
C GLU A 160 -1.50 -11.87 4.90
N TYR A 161 -1.12 -10.67 4.46
CA TYR A 161 -0.36 -10.44 3.24
C TYR A 161 1.09 -10.14 3.61
N GLU A 162 2.01 -11.00 3.19
CA GLU A 162 3.43 -10.87 3.51
C GLU A 162 4.24 -10.39 2.30
N SER A 163 5.02 -9.32 2.48
CA SER A 163 5.88 -8.76 1.44
C SER A 163 7.07 -9.69 1.13
N PRO A 164 7.48 -9.84 -0.14
CA PRO A 164 8.51 -10.81 -0.52
C PRO A 164 9.95 -10.47 -0.08
N ILE A 165 10.26 -9.19 0.14
CA ILE A 165 11.66 -8.74 0.35
C ILE A 165 11.97 -8.49 1.83
N PHE A 166 11.07 -7.82 2.55
CA PHE A 166 11.31 -7.34 3.91
C PHE A 166 10.43 -8.02 4.96
N GLY A 167 9.53 -8.93 4.55
CA GLY A 167 8.64 -9.64 5.45
C GLY A 167 7.63 -8.76 6.18
N PHE A 168 7.32 -7.55 5.68
CA PHE A 168 6.20 -6.75 6.18
C PHE A 168 4.90 -7.54 6.07
N VAL A 169 4.10 -7.53 7.13
CA VAL A 169 2.80 -8.18 7.16
C VAL A 169 1.70 -7.13 7.27
N ASP A 170 0.75 -7.21 6.35
CA ASP A 170 -0.50 -6.47 6.38
C ASP A 170 -1.64 -7.42 6.76
N ASP A 171 -2.43 -7.04 7.75
CA ASP A 171 -3.65 -7.75 8.13
C ASP A 171 -4.82 -7.22 7.29
N VAL A 172 -5.52 -8.13 6.61
CA VAL A 172 -6.70 -7.83 5.79
C VAL A 172 -7.89 -8.60 6.32
N GLU A 173 -8.92 -7.88 6.70
CA GLU A 173 -10.14 -8.40 7.29
C GLU A 173 -11.29 -8.17 6.34
N PHE A 174 -12.13 -9.19 6.14
CA PHE A 174 -13.38 -9.07 5.42
C PHE A 174 -14.51 -9.58 6.30
N TRP A 175 -15.58 -8.81 6.38
CA TRP A 175 -16.75 -9.12 7.19
C TRP A 175 -18.02 -8.96 6.37
N PHE A 176 -18.92 -9.94 6.50
CA PHE A 176 -20.24 -9.99 5.88
C PHE A 176 -21.26 -9.68 6.97
N PRO A 177 -21.70 -8.41 7.12
CA PRO A 177 -22.60 -8.03 8.21
C PRO A 177 -23.93 -8.78 8.13
N PRO A 178 -24.55 -9.10 9.28
CA PRO A 178 -25.89 -9.69 9.28
C PRO A 178 -26.91 -8.73 8.68
N GLY A 179 -27.94 -9.28 8.05
CA GLY A 179 -29.04 -8.53 7.45
C GLY A 179 -29.23 -8.83 5.97
N ASN A 180 -30.09 -8.03 5.32
CA ASN A 180 -30.52 -8.27 3.94
C ASN A 180 -29.66 -7.53 2.89
N LYS A 181 -28.71 -6.71 3.32
CA LYS A 181 -27.85 -5.97 2.40
C LYS A 181 -26.70 -6.88 1.93
N PRO A 182 -26.50 -7.06 0.61
CA PRO A 182 -25.45 -7.92 0.07
C PRO A 182 -24.09 -7.22 0.07
N ILE A 183 -23.61 -6.79 1.25
CA ILE A 183 -22.38 -6.02 1.41
C ILE A 183 -21.28 -6.80 2.13
N VAL A 184 -20.04 -6.46 1.79
CA VAL A 184 -18.82 -6.86 2.48
C VAL A 184 -18.10 -5.60 2.95
N GLN A 185 -17.87 -5.55 4.26
CA GLN A 185 -17.01 -4.58 4.92
C GLN A 185 -15.58 -5.11 4.91
N TYR A 186 -14.59 -4.24 4.83
CA TYR A 186 -13.20 -4.66 4.87
C TYR A 186 -12.29 -3.64 5.54
N ARG A 187 -11.16 -4.15 6.02
CA ARG A 187 -10.06 -3.37 6.58
C ARG A 187 -8.75 -3.97 6.11
N THR A 188 -7.79 -3.14 5.77
CA THR A 188 -6.42 -3.53 5.40
C THR A 188 -5.47 -2.62 6.16
N ALA A 189 -4.53 -3.17 6.92
CA ALA A 189 -3.62 -2.39 7.74
C ALA A 189 -2.27 -3.08 7.91
N SER A 190 -1.18 -2.31 7.78
CA SER A 190 0.16 -2.81 8.11
C SER A 190 0.35 -2.96 9.62
N ARG A 191 1.01 -4.04 10.05
CA ARG A 191 1.33 -4.28 11.47
C ARG A 191 2.35 -3.32 12.06
N SER A 192 3.21 -2.77 11.21
CA SER A 192 4.30 -1.89 11.60
C SER A 192 4.58 -0.84 10.53
N GLY A 193 5.34 0.18 10.92
CA GLY A 193 5.65 1.33 10.06
C GLY A 193 4.56 2.42 10.10
N PHE A 194 4.90 3.59 9.56
CA PHE A 194 4.00 4.75 9.47
C PHE A 194 3.39 4.95 8.08
N VAL A 195 4.06 4.42 7.05
CA VAL A 195 3.72 4.58 5.63
C VAL A 195 4.01 3.26 4.92
N ASP A 196 3.08 2.84 4.06
CA ASP A 196 3.12 1.57 3.31
C ASP A 196 3.31 1.77 1.80
N PHE A 197 3.66 2.98 1.35
CA PHE A 197 3.70 3.37 -0.08
C PHE A 197 2.40 3.08 -0.85
N ASN A 198 1.26 3.22 -0.15
CA ASN A 198 -0.08 2.92 -0.63
C ASN A 198 -0.31 1.43 -0.96
N ALA A 199 0.49 0.50 -0.43
CA ALA A 199 0.32 -0.94 -0.67
C ALA A 199 -1.09 -1.42 -0.29
N ASN A 200 -1.62 -0.97 0.85
CA ASN A 200 -2.97 -1.33 1.29
C ASN A 200 -4.06 -0.79 0.32
N LYS A 201 -3.94 0.46 -0.12
CA LYS A 201 -4.85 1.05 -1.13
C LYS A 201 -4.79 0.32 -2.48
N LYS A 202 -3.59 0.00 -2.95
CA LYS A 202 -3.38 -0.75 -4.20
C LYS A 202 -3.97 -2.15 -4.10
N ARG A 203 -3.77 -2.83 -2.97
CA ARG A 203 -4.33 -4.16 -2.69
C ARG A 203 -5.85 -4.16 -2.80
N VAL A 204 -6.51 -3.26 -2.08
CA VAL A 204 -7.98 -3.11 -2.14
C VAL A 204 -8.44 -2.84 -3.57
N LYS A 205 -7.74 -1.97 -4.30
CA LYS A 205 -8.06 -1.67 -5.70
C LYS A 205 -7.94 -2.91 -6.60
N GLU A 206 -6.86 -3.68 -6.50
CA GLU A 206 -6.67 -4.88 -7.31
C GLU A 206 -7.67 -5.98 -6.99
N LEU A 207 -7.94 -6.22 -5.70
CA LEU A 207 -8.97 -7.17 -5.26
C LEU A 207 -10.36 -6.76 -5.76
N ARG A 208 -10.70 -5.46 -5.67
CA ARG A 208 -11.95 -4.92 -6.24
C ARG A 208 -12.05 -5.21 -7.74
N LEU A 209 -11.02 -4.89 -8.52
CA LEU A 209 -11.02 -5.12 -9.96
C LEU A 209 -11.16 -6.61 -10.31
N ALA A 210 -10.62 -7.51 -9.49
CA ALA A 210 -10.79 -8.96 -9.66
C ALA A 210 -12.21 -9.43 -9.29
N LEU A 211 -12.81 -8.86 -8.24
CA LEU A 211 -14.20 -9.14 -7.84
C LEU A 211 -15.23 -8.58 -8.82
N GLU A 212 -14.96 -7.43 -9.44
CA GLU A 212 -15.82 -6.85 -10.48
C GLU A 212 -15.99 -7.77 -11.69
N LYS A 213 -14.95 -8.56 -12.02
CA LYS A 213 -15.05 -9.61 -13.05
C LYS A 213 -16.04 -10.73 -12.67
N LYS A 214 -16.32 -10.89 -11.38
CA LYS A 214 -17.35 -11.80 -10.82
C LYS A 214 -18.69 -11.11 -10.59
N GLY A 215 -18.85 -9.86 -11.05
CA GLY A 215 -20.10 -9.10 -10.95
C GLY A 215 -20.31 -8.39 -9.62
N TRP A 216 -19.28 -8.25 -8.80
CA TRP A 216 -19.31 -7.38 -7.62
C TRP A 216 -19.19 -5.92 -8.05
N ALA A 217 -19.56 -4.99 -7.18
CA ALA A 217 -19.34 -3.57 -7.38
C ALA A 217 -19.00 -2.87 -6.06
N SER A 218 -18.40 -1.69 -6.15
CA SER A 218 -18.26 -0.80 -5.01
C SER A 218 -19.56 -0.01 -4.79
N GLU A 219 -20.02 0.18 -3.55
CA GLU A 219 -21.24 0.96 -3.25
C GLU A 219 -21.09 2.45 -3.61
N SER A 220 -19.86 2.96 -3.64
CA SER A 220 -19.55 4.27 -4.19
C SER A 220 -18.25 4.26 -4.98
N ASN A 221 -18.08 5.24 -5.87
CA ASN A 221 -16.80 5.50 -6.52
C ASN A 221 -15.88 6.26 -5.54
N PHE A 222 -14.59 5.97 -5.61
CA PHE A 222 -13.52 6.68 -4.89
C PHE A 222 -12.52 7.26 -5.89
#